data_AF-A0A9P5ZGZ1-F1
#
_entry.id   AF-A0A9P5ZGZ1-F1
#
_cell.length_a   1.000
_cell.length_b   1.000
_cell.length_c   1.000
_cell.angle_alpha   90.00
_cell.angle_beta   90.00
_cell.angle_gamma   90.00
#
_symmetry.space_group_name_H-M   'P 1'
#
loop_
_entity.id
_entity.type
_entity.pdbx_description
1 polymer ?
#
loop_
_entity_poly.entity_id
_entity_poly.type
_entity_poly.pdbx_seq_one_letter_code
_entity_poly.pdbx_strand_id
1 'polypeptide(L)'
;MHSVVSSSGLGHRQPQIWWSNAIFFVLVHIAAVVGVYYLPPWSVKKETLFLWFLTWQLSDFGVTIGYHRLYSHKAFRAATSVRIVLAILGASAFQGSIKWWCLRHRLHHRFTDDPLHDPYAATKGLFYSHMGWIFYKPTYERMALIERDDLESDPVVRFQHQYYVFMALFFGFICPTLAGYTWNDALGGYIYGGLVARLFIWHCTFLVNSLAHWDGLQPYSDENTSRGNLLLALLTGGEGNHNFHSFPHDFRSGPSITDWDPSKWIILLLEKCSLVTSLRRAGEKDLREAIRYMQMKEALDFVKAETDNNEAWDGEVWDFERVREFSQEKPSCCLILIDGFVVDASSYLGEHPGGATVLRHFSIRAQGIQELWNKAHWAFNGGMNNHSRSAKRRMRDLRIAKFDTNT
;
A
#
# COMPACT_ATOMS: atom_id res chain seq x y z
N MET A 1 15.73 -45.18 5.04
CA MET A 1 14.68 -44.73 5.97
C MET A 1 15.07 -43.35 6.48
N HIS A 2 14.63 -42.30 5.80
CA HIS A 2 14.83 -40.92 6.25
C HIS A 2 13.59 -40.51 7.05
N SER A 3 13.77 -40.33 8.35
CA SER A 3 12.75 -39.81 9.26
C SER A 3 12.50 -38.35 8.93
N VAL A 4 11.33 -38.07 8.37
CA VAL A 4 10.75 -36.73 8.30
C VAL A 4 10.52 -36.26 9.74
N VAL A 5 11.28 -35.25 10.15
CA VAL A 5 10.98 -34.51 11.38
C VAL A 5 9.64 -33.81 11.16
N SER A 6 8.62 -34.36 11.79
CA SER A 6 7.29 -33.77 11.93
C SER A 6 7.41 -32.38 12.55
N SER A 7 7.12 -31.34 11.77
CA SER A 7 6.93 -29.97 12.23
C SER A 7 5.59 -29.87 12.99
N SER A 8 5.54 -30.41 14.19
CA SER A 8 4.43 -30.24 15.13
C SER A 8 4.76 -29.07 16.07
N GLY A 9 4.17 -27.89 15.85
CA GLY A 9 4.40 -26.75 16.76
C GLY A 9 3.69 -25.42 16.50
N LEU A 10 3.06 -25.19 15.35
CA LEU A 10 2.22 -24.00 15.12
C LEU A 10 0.88 -24.47 14.57
N GLY A 11 -0.06 -24.78 15.46
CA GLY A 11 -1.43 -25.08 15.05
C GLY A 11 -2.01 -23.87 14.31
N HIS A 12 -2.11 -23.94 12.99
CA HIS A 12 -2.90 -23.00 12.21
C HIS A 12 -4.35 -23.10 12.69
N ARG A 13 -4.75 -22.18 13.57
CA ARG A 13 -6.14 -22.03 13.96
C ARG A 13 -6.92 -21.71 12.70
N GLN A 14 -7.91 -22.56 12.39
CA GLN A 14 -8.87 -22.30 11.31
C GLN A 14 -9.41 -20.87 11.46
N PRO A 15 -9.41 -20.06 10.38
CA PRO A 15 -9.83 -18.67 10.46
C PRO A 15 -11.31 -18.60 10.90
N GLN A 16 -11.56 -17.85 11.98
CA GLN A 16 -12.92 -17.72 12.51
C GLN A 16 -13.77 -16.85 11.60
N ILE A 17 -15.01 -17.27 11.33
CA ILE A 17 -15.98 -16.46 10.57
C ILE A 17 -16.34 -15.20 11.37
N TRP A 18 -16.36 -14.07 10.68
CA TRP A 18 -16.83 -12.79 11.22
C TRP A 18 -18.30 -12.57 10.85
N TRP A 19 -19.20 -13.26 11.55
CA TRP A 19 -20.63 -13.29 11.24
C TRP A 19 -21.28 -11.90 11.11
N SER A 20 -20.97 -10.95 12.00
CA SER A 20 -21.57 -9.62 11.92
C SER A 20 -21.15 -8.87 10.64
N ASN A 21 -19.89 -8.98 10.24
CA ASN A 21 -19.39 -8.37 9.01
C ASN A 21 -19.95 -9.09 7.77
N ALA A 22 -20.01 -10.43 7.82
CA ALA A 22 -20.60 -11.25 6.75
C ALA A 22 -22.07 -10.90 6.50
N ILE A 23 -22.88 -10.88 7.57
CA ILE A 23 -24.30 -10.55 7.51
C ILE A 23 -24.48 -9.13 6.99
N PHE A 24 -23.74 -8.15 7.53
CA PHE A 24 -23.82 -6.77 7.05
C PHE A 24 -23.50 -6.65 5.55
N PHE A 25 -22.38 -7.24 5.13
CA PHE A 25 -21.95 -7.21 3.72
C PHE A 25 -23.03 -7.81 2.81
N VAL A 26 -23.54 -9.00 3.12
CA VAL A 26 -24.57 -9.68 2.33
C VAL A 26 -25.89 -8.90 2.32
N LEU A 27 -26.31 -8.35 3.46
CA LEU A 27 -27.56 -7.58 3.54
C LEU A 27 -27.50 -6.29 2.73
N VAL A 28 -26.35 -5.59 2.69
CA VAL A 28 -26.20 -4.40 1.85
C VAL A 28 -26.30 -4.76 0.36
N HIS A 29 -25.73 -5.90 -0.06
CA HIS A 29 -25.87 -6.39 -1.44
C HIS A 29 -27.33 -6.71 -1.78
N ILE A 30 -28.01 -7.47 -0.92
CA ILE A 30 -29.42 -7.80 -1.11
C ILE A 30 -30.27 -6.52 -1.16
N ALA A 31 -30.07 -5.59 -0.21
CA ALA A 31 -30.82 -4.34 -0.17
C ALA A 31 -30.62 -3.50 -1.44
N ALA A 32 -29.39 -3.43 -1.98
CA ALA A 32 -29.13 -2.72 -3.22
C ALA A 32 -29.80 -3.41 -4.42
N VAL A 33 -29.71 -4.73 -4.54
CA VAL A 33 -30.34 -5.50 -5.63
C VAL A 33 -31.86 -5.36 -5.59
N VAL A 34 -32.46 -5.53 -4.41
CA VAL A 34 -33.90 -5.32 -4.21
C VAL A 34 -34.29 -3.88 -4.52
N GLY A 35 -33.50 -2.90 -4.07
CA GLY A 35 -33.73 -1.48 -4.35
C GLY A 35 -33.70 -1.16 -5.85
N VAL A 36 -32.70 -1.66 -6.58
CA VAL A 36 -32.58 -1.49 -8.04
C VAL A 36 -33.70 -2.23 -8.78
N TYR A 37 -34.15 -3.38 -8.29
CA TYR A 37 -35.28 -4.11 -8.90
C TYR A 37 -36.59 -3.31 -8.80
N TYR A 38 -36.89 -2.72 -7.64
CA TYR A 38 -38.12 -1.94 -7.43
C TYR A 38 -38.04 -0.50 -7.96
N LEU A 39 -36.85 0.10 -8.00
CA LEU A 39 -36.57 1.40 -8.58
C LEU A 39 -35.45 1.27 -9.62
N PRO A 40 -35.73 0.73 -10.81
CA PRO A 40 -34.71 0.57 -11.83
C PRO A 40 -34.13 1.92 -12.31
N PRO A 41 -32.93 1.94 -12.92
CA PRO A 41 -32.23 3.18 -13.24
C PRO A 41 -33.03 4.11 -14.17
N TRP A 42 -33.88 3.54 -15.03
CA TRP A 42 -34.73 4.32 -15.93
C TRP A 42 -35.99 4.89 -15.27
N SER A 43 -36.34 4.49 -14.04
CA SER A 43 -37.49 5.02 -13.30
C SER A 43 -37.12 6.08 -12.27
N VAL A 44 -35.83 6.28 -11.99
CA VAL A 44 -35.34 7.29 -11.04
C VAL A 44 -34.99 8.60 -11.76
N LYS A 45 -34.91 9.69 -10.98
CA LYS A 45 -34.58 11.00 -11.54
C LYS A 45 -33.12 11.05 -12.02
N LYS A 46 -32.85 11.84 -13.06
CA LYS A 46 -31.48 11.97 -13.63
C LYS A 46 -30.51 12.53 -12.61
N GLU A 47 -30.99 13.43 -11.74
CA GLU A 47 -30.28 14.03 -10.62
C GLU A 47 -29.84 12.95 -9.62
N THR A 48 -30.66 11.93 -9.38
CA THR A 48 -30.34 10.79 -8.51
C THR A 48 -29.24 9.92 -9.09
N LEU A 49 -29.25 9.67 -10.41
CA LEU A 49 -28.17 8.94 -11.09
C LEU A 49 -26.87 9.74 -11.09
N PHE A 50 -26.94 11.06 -11.30
CA PHE A 50 -25.79 11.94 -11.17
C PHE A 50 -25.24 11.95 -9.74
N LEU A 51 -26.13 11.99 -8.73
CA LEU A 51 -25.75 11.90 -7.32
C LEU A 51 -25.03 10.58 -7.03
N TRP A 52 -25.50 9.44 -7.56
CA TRP A 52 -24.81 8.15 -7.43
C TRP A 52 -23.39 8.19 -7.96
N PHE A 53 -23.21 8.67 -9.20
CA PHE A 53 -21.88 8.79 -9.79
C PHE A 53 -21.00 9.73 -8.95
N LEU A 54 -21.54 10.87 -8.54
CA LEU A 54 -20.80 11.85 -7.74
C LEU A 54 -20.38 11.29 -6.38
N THR A 55 -21.27 10.63 -5.63
CA THR A 55 -20.95 10.10 -4.29
C THR A 55 -19.99 8.93 -4.37
N TRP A 56 -20.06 8.11 -5.43
CA TRP A 56 -19.07 7.09 -5.73
C TRP A 56 -17.70 7.72 -5.97
N GLN A 57 -17.57 8.63 -6.94
CA GLN A 57 -16.27 9.23 -7.30
C GLN A 57 -15.65 10.02 -6.14
N LEU A 58 -16.46 10.78 -5.39
CA LEU A 58 -15.96 11.52 -4.23
C LEU A 58 -15.44 10.57 -3.15
N SER A 59 -16.16 9.48 -2.87
CA SER A 59 -15.67 8.46 -1.93
C SER A 59 -14.39 7.80 -2.42
N ASP A 60 -14.27 7.57 -3.74
CA ASP A 60 -13.09 6.97 -4.36
C ASP A 60 -11.87 7.88 -4.21
N PHE A 61 -12.02 9.19 -4.44
CA PHE A 61 -10.96 10.17 -4.17
C PHE A 61 -10.58 10.25 -2.69
N GLY A 62 -11.54 10.08 -1.77
CA GLY A 62 -11.25 9.96 -0.34
C GLY A 62 -10.30 8.79 -0.03
N VAL A 63 -10.49 7.66 -0.69
CA VAL A 63 -9.64 6.46 -0.54
C VAL A 63 -8.31 6.65 -1.29
N THR A 64 -8.33 6.95 -2.58
CA THR A 64 -7.14 6.99 -3.45
C THR A 64 -6.19 8.14 -3.10
N ILE A 65 -6.71 9.36 -2.91
CA ILE A 65 -5.88 10.52 -2.54
C ILE A 65 -5.55 10.50 -1.05
N GLY A 66 -6.57 10.25 -0.21
CA GLY A 66 -6.45 10.33 1.25
C GLY A 66 -5.82 9.09 1.86
N TYR A 67 -6.55 7.99 1.87
CA TYR A 67 -6.13 6.80 2.64
C TYR A 67 -4.88 6.17 2.03
N HIS A 68 -4.85 6.06 0.71
CA HIS A 68 -3.80 5.39 -0.05
C HIS A 68 -2.55 6.28 -0.16
N ARG A 69 -2.59 7.34 -0.98
CA ARG A 69 -1.38 8.13 -1.32
C ARG A 69 -0.88 9.02 -0.18
N LEU A 70 -1.79 9.75 0.48
CA LEU A 70 -1.42 10.66 1.57
C LEU A 70 -1.03 9.89 2.83
N TYR A 71 -1.94 9.08 3.37
CA TYR A 71 -1.73 8.46 4.69
C TYR A 71 -0.95 7.16 4.63
N SER A 72 -1.21 6.26 3.69
CA SER A 72 -0.48 4.98 3.67
C SER A 72 0.93 5.12 3.14
N HIS A 73 1.10 5.83 2.03
CA HIS A 73 2.37 5.97 1.31
C HIS A 73 3.17 7.23 1.61
N LYS A 74 2.57 8.21 2.32
CA LYS A 74 3.24 9.48 2.65
C LYS A 74 3.81 10.17 1.40
N ALA A 75 3.10 10.06 0.28
CA ALA A 75 3.58 10.51 -1.03
C ALA A 75 3.60 12.04 -1.17
N PHE A 76 2.88 12.75 -0.29
CA PHE A 76 2.87 14.21 -0.22
C PHE A 76 2.44 14.69 1.17
N ARG A 77 2.51 16.00 1.40
CA ARG A 77 1.95 16.67 2.58
C ARG A 77 0.72 17.50 2.18
N ALA A 78 -0.28 17.55 3.05
CA ALA A 78 -1.53 18.26 2.76
C ALA A 78 -1.91 19.22 3.90
N ALA A 79 -2.49 20.37 3.52
CA ALA A 79 -3.09 21.31 4.46
C ALA A 79 -4.20 20.63 5.28
N THR A 80 -4.45 21.13 6.49
CA THR A 80 -5.48 20.56 7.39
C THR A 80 -6.87 20.54 6.75
N SER A 81 -7.23 21.56 5.96
CA SER A 81 -8.51 21.59 5.23
C SER A 81 -8.66 20.42 4.27
N VAL A 82 -7.62 20.14 3.47
CA VAL A 82 -7.60 18.99 2.55
C VAL A 82 -7.70 17.68 3.32
N ARG A 83 -6.95 17.53 4.42
CA ARG A 83 -7.02 16.35 5.29
C ARG A 83 -8.43 16.10 5.83
N ILE A 84 -9.12 17.15 6.29
CA ILE A 84 -10.51 17.03 6.78
C ILE A 84 -11.46 16.60 5.67
N VAL A 85 -11.36 17.21 4.48
CA VAL A 85 -12.20 16.84 3.34
C VAL A 85 -11.97 15.38 2.96
N LEU A 86 -10.71 14.97 2.78
CA LEU A 86 -10.37 13.58 2.45
C LEU A 86 -10.80 12.58 3.54
N ALA A 87 -10.77 12.98 4.82
CA ALA A 87 -11.25 12.16 5.92
C ALA A 87 -12.78 11.94 5.87
N ILE A 88 -13.55 12.96 5.49
CA ILE A 88 -15.00 12.86 5.30
C ILE A 88 -15.33 11.99 4.09
N LEU A 89 -14.68 12.26 2.96
CA LEU A 89 -14.88 11.50 1.71
C LEU A 89 -14.45 10.04 1.86
N GLY A 90 -13.33 9.78 2.51
CA GLY A 90 -12.89 8.41 2.78
C GLY A 90 -13.81 7.69 3.78
N ALA A 91 -14.37 8.40 4.77
CA ALA A 91 -15.36 7.81 5.66
C ALA A 91 -16.65 7.43 4.90
N SER A 92 -17.08 8.23 3.92
CA SER A 92 -18.26 7.93 3.12
C SER A 92 -18.10 6.68 2.24
N ALA A 93 -16.87 6.22 1.98
CA ALA A 93 -16.59 4.96 1.28
C ALA A 93 -16.96 3.70 2.10
N PHE A 94 -17.10 3.83 3.41
CA PHE A 94 -17.43 2.73 4.33
C PHE A 94 -16.39 1.57 4.32
N GLN A 95 -15.10 1.87 4.16
CA GLN A 95 -14.02 0.85 4.09
C GLN A 95 -13.14 0.74 5.36
N GLY A 96 -13.62 1.29 6.47
CA GLY A 96 -12.88 1.45 7.72
C GLY A 96 -12.33 2.87 7.89
N SER A 97 -11.97 3.19 9.12
CA SER A 97 -11.29 4.47 9.43
C SER A 97 -9.94 4.56 8.70
N ILE A 98 -9.41 5.78 8.54
CA ILE A 98 -8.06 6.02 7.99
C ILE A 98 -7.03 5.12 8.69
N LYS A 99 -7.02 5.13 10.03
CA LYS A 99 -6.08 4.32 10.83
C LYS A 99 -6.18 2.84 10.50
N TRP A 100 -7.39 2.29 10.49
CA TRP A 100 -7.63 0.87 10.24
C TRP A 100 -7.22 0.46 8.81
N TRP A 101 -7.61 1.26 7.82
CA TRP A 101 -7.32 0.99 6.41
C TRP A 101 -5.81 1.08 6.13
N CYS A 102 -5.16 2.16 6.57
CA CYS A 102 -3.75 2.40 6.31
C CYS A 102 -2.84 1.34 6.94
N LEU A 103 -3.14 0.89 8.16
CA LEU A 103 -2.34 -0.17 8.80
C LEU A 103 -2.39 -1.47 7.99
N ARG A 104 -3.57 -1.89 7.57
CA ARG A 104 -3.74 -3.11 6.76
C ARG A 104 -3.10 -2.98 5.39
N HIS A 105 -3.24 -1.82 4.76
CA HIS A 105 -2.64 -1.58 3.46
C HIS A 105 -1.10 -1.53 3.54
N ARG A 106 -0.53 -0.90 4.58
CA ARG A 106 0.92 -0.98 4.85
C ARG A 106 1.39 -2.41 5.11
N LEU A 107 0.58 -3.23 5.81
CA LEU A 107 0.89 -4.65 6.02
C LEU A 107 0.87 -5.44 4.71
N HIS A 108 -0.13 -5.19 3.85
CA HIS A 108 -0.19 -5.78 2.53
C HIS A 108 1.03 -5.40 1.69
N HIS A 109 1.44 -4.13 1.64
CA HIS A 109 2.65 -3.73 0.91
C HIS A 109 3.92 -4.38 1.46
N ARG A 110 3.96 -4.67 2.76
CA ARG A 110 5.11 -5.28 3.43
C ARG A 110 5.25 -6.77 3.11
N PHE A 111 4.12 -7.46 2.97
CA PHE A 111 4.04 -8.92 2.84
C PHE A 111 3.21 -9.33 1.62
N THR A 112 3.23 -8.55 0.55
CA THR A 112 2.38 -8.77 -0.63
C THR A 112 2.51 -10.21 -1.10
N ASP A 113 1.37 -10.86 -1.37
CA ASP A 113 1.28 -12.25 -1.81
C ASP A 113 1.64 -13.32 -0.77
N ASP A 114 2.09 -12.96 0.44
CA ASP A 114 2.30 -13.90 1.54
C ASP A 114 0.94 -14.43 2.01
N PRO A 115 0.66 -15.74 1.88
CA PRO A 115 -0.64 -16.30 2.20
C PRO A 115 -0.98 -16.21 3.69
N LEU A 116 -0.02 -15.99 4.59
CA LEU A 116 -0.25 -15.89 6.03
C LEU A 116 -0.39 -14.45 6.50
N HIS A 117 0.47 -13.57 5.99
CA HIS A 117 0.66 -12.22 6.53
C HIS A 117 -0.03 -11.12 5.70
N ASP A 118 -0.28 -11.36 4.41
CA ASP A 118 -1.04 -10.43 3.58
C ASP A 118 -2.54 -10.51 3.91
N PRO A 119 -3.19 -9.41 4.34
CA PRO A 119 -4.61 -9.37 4.63
C PRO A 119 -5.54 -9.82 3.49
N TYR A 120 -5.11 -9.68 2.24
CA TYR A 120 -5.91 -9.98 1.05
C TYR A 120 -5.08 -10.66 -0.04
N ALA A 121 -4.16 -11.54 0.37
CA ALA A 121 -3.24 -12.29 -0.49
C ALA A 121 -3.90 -12.81 -1.78
N ALA A 122 -3.41 -12.37 -2.94
CA ALA A 122 -3.87 -12.87 -4.23
C ALA A 122 -3.58 -14.36 -4.44
N THR A 123 -2.52 -14.86 -3.79
CA THR A 123 -2.10 -16.28 -3.78
C THR A 123 -3.11 -17.22 -3.12
N LYS A 124 -4.04 -16.71 -2.31
CA LYS A 124 -5.17 -17.48 -1.76
C LYS A 124 -6.33 -17.64 -2.74
N GLY A 125 -6.23 -17.08 -3.94
CA GLY A 125 -7.22 -17.17 -5.01
C GLY A 125 -7.98 -15.88 -5.24
N LEU A 126 -8.56 -15.77 -6.45
CA LEU A 126 -9.26 -14.57 -6.91
C LEU A 126 -10.45 -14.19 -6.01
N PHE A 127 -11.25 -15.18 -5.60
CA PHE A 127 -12.39 -14.92 -4.71
C PHE A 127 -11.95 -14.40 -3.35
N TYR A 128 -10.88 -14.97 -2.77
CA TYR A 128 -10.37 -14.56 -1.47
C TYR A 128 -9.90 -13.12 -1.49
N SER A 129 -9.03 -12.77 -2.44
CA SER A 129 -8.46 -11.43 -2.60
C SER A 129 -9.50 -10.38 -2.96
N HIS A 130 -10.53 -10.74 -3.73
CA HIS A 130 -11.62 -9.84 -4.06
C HIS A 130 -12.47 -9.53 -2.81
N MET A 131 -13.11 -10.54 -2.22
CA MET A 131 -14.03 -10.30 -1.09
C MET A 131 -14.05 -11.40 -0.03
N GLY A 132 -13.43 -12.56 -0.29
CA GLY A 132 -13.45 -13.67 0.67
C GLY A 132 -12.82 -13.31 2.01
N TRP A 133 -11.80 -12.45 2.02
CA TRP A 133 -11.14 -11.97 3.24
C TRP A 133 -12.09 -11.23 4.21
N ILE A 134 -13.19 -10.66 3.73
CA ILE A 134 -14.17 -9.89 4.52
C ILE A 134 -14.93 -10.80 5.50
N PHE A 135 -15.11 -12.08 5.15
CA PHE A 135 -15.90 -13.02 5.94
C PHE A 135 -15.17 -13.61 7.14
N TYR A 136 -13.86 -13.34 7.29
CA TYR A 136 -13.05 -13.91 8.35
C TYR A 136 -12.57 -12.82 9.32
N LYS A 137 -12.49 -13.17 10.60
CA LYS A 137 -11.94 -12.27 11.62
C LYS A 137 -10.46 -12.04 11.33
N PRO A 138 -10.02 -10.78 11.24
CA PRO A 138 -8.62 -10.48 10.97
C PRO A 138 -7.73 -10.87 12.16
N THR A 139 -6.67 -11.62 11.89
CA THR A 139 -5.56 -11.87 12.81
C THR A 139 -4.26 -11.50 12.13
N TYR A 140 -3.60 -10.45 12.63
CA TYR A 140 -2.38 -9.91 12.03
C TYR A 140 -1.22 -9.97 13.01
N GLU A 141 -0.55 -11.12 13.10
CA GLU A 141 0.57 -11.33 14.04
C GLU A 141 1.69 -10.31 13.81
N ARG A 142 1.94 -9.94 12.55
CA ARG A 142 2.99 -8.99 12.15
C ARG A 142 2.53 -7.52 12.16
N MET A 143 1.32 -7.21 12.64
CA MET A 143 0.83 -5.82 12.66
C MET A 143 1.69 -4.90 13.53
N ALA A 144 2.31 -5.44 14.58
CA ALA A 144 3.22 -4.70 15.45
C ALA A 144 4.46 -4.17 14.71
N LEU A 145 4.83 -4.76 13.57
CA LEU A 145 5.97 -4.33 12.75
C LEU A 145 5.63 -3.11 11.86
N ILE A 146 4.35 -2.76 11.74
CA ILE A 146 3.89 -1.69 10.87
C ILE A 146 3.90 -0.36 11.62
N GLU A 147 4.61 0.61 11.03
CA GLU A 147 4.68 1.98 11.50
C GLU A 147 3.27 2.59 11.59
N ARG A 148 3.00 3.29 12.70
CA ARG A 148 1.68 3.87 13.00
C ARG A 148 1.71 5.23 13.67
N ASP A 149 2.87 5.68 14.13
CA ASP A 149 3.01 6.89 14.95
C ASP A 149 2.48 8.13 14.23
N ASP A 150 2.63 8.20 12.91
CA ASP A 150 2.10 9.29 12.09
C ASP A 150 0.56 9.29 12.07
N LEU A 151 -0.08 8.12 12.06
CA LEU A 151 -1.54 7.97 12.13
C LEU A 151 -2.08 8.26 13.53
N GLU A 152 -1.30 7.93 14.56
CA GLU A 152 -1.67 8.12 15.96
C GLU A 152 -1.43 9.55 16.46
N SER A 153 -0.55 10.30 15.81
CA SER A 153 -0.27 11.71 16.13
C SER A 153 -1.13 12.70 15.34
N ASP A 154 -1.66 12.32 14.17
CA ASP A 154 -2.50 13.21 13.37
C ASP A 154 -3.90 13.42 14.00
N PRO A 155 -4.28 14.66 14.37
CA PRO A 155 -5.56 14.93 15.02
C PRO A 155 -6.78 14.64 14.14
N VAL A 156 -6.67 14.81 12.82
CA VAL A 156 -7.75 14.52 11.87
C VAL A 156 -7.98 13.00 11.81
N VAL A 157 -6.90 12.22 11.75
CA VAL A 157 -6.98 10.75 11.75
C VAL A 157 -7.58 10.23 13.05
N ARG A 158 -7.14 10.75 14.19
CA ARG A 158 -7.70 10.37 15.50
C ARG A 158 -9.18 10.70 15.62
N PHE A 159 -9.58 11.91 15.22
CA PHE A 159 -10.98 12.32 15.22
C PHE A 159 -11.81 11.40 14.32
N GLN A 160 -11.37 11.20 13.08
CA GLN A 160 -12.07 10.35 12.13
C GLN A 160 -12.17 8.90 12.62
N HIS A 161 -11.13 8.36 13.26
CA HIS A 161 -11.16 7.01 13.82
C HIS A 161 -12.16 6.88 14.97
N GLN A 162 -12.20 7.88 15.87
CA GLN A 162 -13.12 7.90 17.01
C GLN A 162 -14.59 8.00 16.57
N TYR A 163 -14.88 8.82 15.56
CA TYR A 163 -16.24 9.07 15.08
C TYR A 163 -16.57 8.32 13.77
N TYR A 164 -15.76 7.33 13.39
CA TYR A 164 -15.80 6.70 12.08
C TYR A 164 -17.19 6.15 11.74
N VAL A 165 -17.80 5.39 12.64
CA VAL A 165 -19.12 4.77 12.39
C VAL A 165 -20.18 5.82 12.12
N PHE A 166 -20.19 6.91 12.90
CA PHE A 166 -21.12 8.02 12.68
C PHE A 166 -20.87 8.70 11.33
N MET A 167 -19.61 9.05 11.03
CA MET A 167 -19.26 9.70 9.76
C MET A 167 -19.61 8.81 8.56
N ALA A 168 -19.27 7.52 8.63
CA ALA A 168 -19.53 6.55 7.57
C ALA A 168 -21.03 6.34 7.37
N LEU A 169 -21.86 6.31 8.41
CA LEU A 169 -23.32 6.23 8.25
C LEU A 169 -23.91 7.54 7.72
N PHE A 170 -23.47 8.68 8.26
CA PHE A 170 -24.01 9.98 7.92
C PHE A 170 -23.67 10.37 6.47
N PHE A 171 -22.38 10.45 6.14
CA PHE A 171 -21.95 10.78 4.78
C PHE A 171 -22.16 9.62 3.79
N GLY A 172 -22.21 8.38 4.31
CA GLY A 172 -22.54 7.16 3.58
C GLY A 172 -23.96 7.13 3.02
N PHE A 173 -24.93 7.32 3.90
CA PHE A 173 -26.32 6.98 3.59
C PHE A 173 -27.26 8.14 3.85
N ILE A 174 -27.06 8.90 4.93
CA ILE A 174 -27.97 9.99 5.30
C ILE A 174 -27.82 11.17 4.34
N CYS A 175 -26.60 11.66 4.09
CA CYS A 175 -26.38 12.80 3.19
C CYS A 175 -26.91 12.57 1.77
N PRO A 176 -26.65 11.42 1.10
CA PRO A 176 -27.23 11.17 -0.22
C PRO A 176 -28.77 11.09 -0.20
N THR A 177 -29.35 10.55 0.87
CA THR A 177 -30.82 10.52 1.06
C THR A 177 -31.39 11.93 1.19
N LEU A 178 -30.75 12.79 2.00
CA LEU A 178 -31.15 14.19 2.19
C LEU A 178 -30.99 15.00 0.89
N ALA A 179 -29.93 14.74 0.12
CA ALA A 179 -29.77 15.34 -1.20
C ALA A 179 -30.92 14.91 -2.13
N GLY A 180 -31.21 13.60 -2.21
CA GLY A 180 -32.35 13.03 -2.92
C GLY A 180 -33.68 13.69 -2.57
N TYR A 181 -33.89 13.98 -1.29
CA TYR A 181 -35.08 14.65 -0.80
C TYR A 181 -35.29 16.05 -1.42
N THR A 182 -34.22 16.80 -1.70
CA THR A 182 -34.33 18.15 -2.27
C THR A 182 -34.97 18.20 -3.67
N TRP A 183 -34.98 17.07 -4.38
CA TRP A 183 -35.69 16.90 -5.65
C TRP A 183 -36.79 15.84 -5.56
N ASN A 184 -37.36 15.59 -4.37
CA ASN A 184 -38.45 14.63 -4.16
C ASN A 184 -38.12 13.17 -4.58
N ASP A 185 -36.89 12.72 -4.37
CA ASP A 185 -36.45 11.35 -4.63
C ASP A 185 -35.51 10.85 -3.52
N ALA A 186 -35.95 10.98 -2.26
CA ALA A 186 -35.16 10.58 -1.09
C ALA A 186 -34.81 9.09 -1.12
N LEU A 187 -35.77 8.23 -1.51
CA LEU A 187 -35.57 6.80 -1.60
C LEU A 187 -34.58 6.44 -2.72
N GLY A 188 -34.65 7.09 -3.87
CA GLY A 188 -33.63 6.97 -4.92
C GLY A 188 -32.27 7.45 -4.43
N GLY A 189 -32.19 8.57 -3.71
CA GLY A 189 -30.98 9.07 -3.08
C GLY A 189 -30.34 8.07 -2.10
N TYR A 190 -31.15 7.37 -1.31
CA TYR A 190 -30.70 6.30 -0.41
C TYR A 190 -30.20 5.07 -1.19
N ILE A 191 -30.96 4.59 -2.17
CA ILE A 191 -30.62 3.38 -2.93
C ILE A 191 -29.41 3.63 -3.83
N TYR A 192 -29.46 4.63 -4.69
CA TYR A 192 -28.42 4.91 -5.68
C TYR A 192 -27.25 5.68 -5.05
N GLY A 193 -27.55 6.84 -4.46
CA GLY A 193 -26.55 7.69 -3.84
C GLY A 193 -25.92 7.12 -2.57
N GLY A 194 -26.60 6.18 -1.89
CA GLY A 194 -26.17 5.45 -0.70
C GLY A 194 -25.68 4.03 -1.00
N LEU A 195 -26.59 3.06 -1.16
CA LEU A 195 -26.26 1.63 -1.26
C LEU A 195 -25.43 1.28 -2.51
N VAL A 196 -25.93 1.60 -3.71
CA VAL A 196 -25.29 1.23 -4.99
C VAL A 196 -23.92 1.88 -5.12
N ALA A 197 -23.78 3.16 -4.72
CA ALA A 197 -22.49 3.85 -4.71
C ALA A 197 -21.45 3.10 -3.83
N ARG A 198 -21.86 2.53 -2.68
CA ARG A 198 -20.97 1.79 -1.76
C ARG A 198 -20.55 0.46 -2.35
N LEU A 199 -21.48 -0.26 -2.97
CA LEU A 199 -21.12 -1.49 -3.67
C LEU A 199 -20.15 -1.23 -4.82
N PHE A 200 -20.38 -0.17 -5.60
CA PHE A 200 -19.47 0.21 -6.68
C PHE A 200 -18.06 0.50 -6.16
N ILE A 201 -17.91 1.37 -5.15
CA ILE A 201 -16.58 1.66 -4.61
C ILE A 201 -15.92 0.42 -3.98
N TRP A 202 -16.67 -0.41 -3.26
CA TRP A 202 -16.14 -1.63 -2.65
C TRP A 202 -15.58 -2.55 -3.71
N HIS A 203 -16.35 -2.86 -4.75
CA HIS A 203 -15.87 -3.72 -5.82
C HIS A 203 -14.73 -3.10 -6.62
N CYS A 204 -14.71 -1.78 -6.84
CA CYS A 204 -13.56 -1.12 -7.47
C CYS A 204 -12.29 -1.28 -6.65
N THR A 205 -12.35 -1.08 -5.33
CA THR A 205 -11.20 -1.33 -4.44
C THR A 205 -10.80 -2.80 -4.41
N PHE A 206 -11.77 -3.71 -4.40
CA PHE A 206 -11.52 -5.16 -4.38
C PHE A 206 -10.89 -5.66 -5.69
N LEU A 207 -11.22 -5.03 -6.82
CA LEU A 207 -10.59 -5.31 -8.11
C LEU A 207 -9.08 -5.03 -8.09
N VAL A 208 -8.63 -4.01 -7.33
CA VAL A 208 -7.20 -3.72 -7.15
C VAL A 208 -6.52 -4.88 -6.42
N ASN A 209 -7.14 -5.41 -5.35
CA ASN A 209 -6.58 -6.54 -4.61
C ASN A 209 -6.61 -7.85 -5.42
N SER A 210 -7.55 -7.97 -6.36
CA SER A 210 -7.83 -9.23 -7.06
C SER A 210 -7.38 -9.23 -8.52
N LEU A 211 -8.08 -8.55 -9.42
CA LEU A 211 -7.79 -8.62 -10.86
C LEU A 211 -6.46 -7.93 -11.19
N ALA A 212 -6.08 -6.89 -10.47
CA ALA A 212 -4.78 -6.25 -10.66
C ALA A 212 -3.61 -7.11 -10.16
N HIS A 213 -3.86 -8.30 -9.61
CA HIS A 213 -2.84 -9.31 -9.31
C HIS A 213 -2.91 -10.54 -10.22
N TRP A 214 -3.89 -10.59 -11.14
CA TRP A 214 -4.16 -11.77 -11.96
C TRP A 214 -3.92 -11.50 -13.44
N ASP A 215 -4.34 -10.34 -13.95
CA ASP A 215 -4.25 -10.01 -15.37
C ASP A 215 -3.72 -8.59 -15.62
N GLY A 216 -2.90 -8.44 -16.66
CA GLY A 216 -2.27 -7.18 -17.05
C GLY A 216 -0.75 -7.21 -17.18
N LEU A 217 -0.17 -6.02 -17.37
CA LEU A 217 1.25 -5.82 -17.70
C LEU A 217 2.12 -5.64 -16.44
N GLN A 218 3.39 -6.05 -16.50
CA GLN A 218 4.38 -5.85 -15.45
C GLN A 218 5.62 -5.09 -15.95
N PRO A 219 5.47 -3.84 -16.42
CA PRO A 219 6.59 -3.11 -17.02
C PRO A 219 7.66 -2.68 -16.00
N TYR A 220 7.40 -2.70 -14.70
CA TYR A 220 8.33 -2.20 -13.67
C TYR A 220 8.95 -3.29 -12.80
N SER A 221 8.17 -4.30 -12.39
CA SER A 221 8.66 -5.39 -11.56
C SER A 221 7.74 -6.61 -11.64
N ASP A 222 8.30 -7.78 -11.39
CA ASP A 222 7.61 -9.07 -11.29
C ASP A 222 7.93 -9.80 -9.97
N GLU A 223 8.42 -9.06 -8.97
CA GLU A 223 8.70 -9.57 -7.62
C GLU A 223 7.45 -9.95 -6.83
N ASN A 224 6.30 -9.39 -7.23
CA ASN A 224 4.99 -9.77 -6.75
C ASN A 224 4.05 -9.86 -7.95
N THR A 225 2.83 -10.29 -7.69
CA THR A 225 1.82 -10.55 -8.71
C THR A 225 1.12 -9.29 -9.23
N SER A 226 1.43 -8.09 -8.73
CA SER A 226 0.77 -6.85 -9.16
C SER A 226 1.00 -6.53 -10.64
N ARG A 227 -0.05 -6.13 -11.34
CA ARG A 227 -0.14 -5.89 -12.79
C ARG A 227 -0.87 -4.58 -13.07
N GLY A 228 -0.53 -3.96 -14.20
CA GLY A 228 -1.21 -2.77 -14.70
C GLY A 228 -2.22 -3.11 -15.79
N ASN A 229 -3.44 -2.56 -15.68
CA ASN A 229 -4.48 -2.69 -16.70
C ASN A 229 -5.28 -1.38 -16.84
N LEU A 230 -5.40 -0.86 -18.07
CA LEU A 230 -6.12 0.38 -18.35
C LEU A 230 -7.60 0.30 -17.98
N LEU A 231 -8.27 -0.82 -18.22
CA LEU A 231 -9.68 -1.00 -17.85
C LEU A 231 -9.85 -0.90 -16.33
N LEU A 232 -8.94 -1.53 -15.57
CA LEU A 232 -8.95 -1.40 -14.12
C LEU A 232 -8.66 0.04 -13.71
N ALA A 233 -7.68 0.69 -14.31
CA ALA A 233 -7.36 2.10 -14.02
C ALA A 233 -8.57 3.02 -14.24
N LEU A 234 -9.37 2.79 -15.29
CA LEU A 234 -10.60 3.54 -15.54
C LEU A 234 -11.64 3.35 -14.42
N LEU A 235 -11.81 2.12 -13.95
CA LEU A 235 -12.78 1.78 -12.89
C LEU A 235 -12.33 2.24 -11.49
N THR A 236 -11.03 2.32 -11.24
CA THR A 236 -10.46 2.53 -9.89
C THR A 236 -9.78 3.88 -9.72
N GLY A 237 -10.12 4.87 -10.55
CA GLY A 237 -9.56 6.22 -10.43
C GLY A 237 -8.04 6.28 -10.65
N GLY A 238 -7.49 5.34 -11.42
CA GLY A 238 -6.07 5.22 -11.76
C GLY A 238 -5.32 4.11 -11.02
N GLU A 239 -5.87 3.57 -9.93
CA GLU A 239 -5.17 2.58 -9.09
C GLU A 239 -4.97 1.21 -9.77
N GLY A 240 -5.64 0.98 -10.90
CA GLY A 240 -5.48 -0.24 -11.71
C GLY A 240 -4.18 -0.33 -12.49
N ASN A 241 -3.36 0.73 -12.51
CA ASN A 241 -1.96 0.66 -12.94
C ASN A 241 -1.08 0.07 -11.84
N HIS A 242 -1.51 -1.07 -11.28
CA HIS A 242 -1.08 -1.52 -9.96
C HIS A 242 0.38 -1.97 -9.91
N ASN A 243 0.97 -2.39 -11.04
CA ASN A 243 2.40 -2.71 -11.11
C ASN A 243 3.31 -1.52 -10.75
N PHE A 244 2.83 -0.28 -10.93
CA PHE A 244 3.58 0.93 -10.56
C PHE A 244 3.80 1.06 -9.05
N HIS A 245 3.06 0.31 -8.22
CA HIS A 245 3.34 0.20 -6.78
C HIS A 245 4.71 -0.43 -6.46
N SER A 246 5.48 -0.85 -7.46
CA SER A 246 6.93 -1.03 -7.35
C SER A 246 7.66 0.24 -6.85
N PHE A 247 7.04 1.41 -7.03
CA PHE A 247 7.46 2.71 -6.53
C PHE A 247 6.40 3.30 -5.58
N PRO A 248 6.14 2.67 -4.42
CA PRO A 248 4.98 2.98 -3.59
C PRO A 248 5.02 4.40 -2.98
N HIS A 249 6.18 5.06 -2.96
CA HIS A 249 6.32 6.42 -2.45
C HIS A 249 5.93 7.49 -3.47
N ASP A 250 5.77 7.15 -4.75
CA ASP A 250 5.35 8.08 -5.79
C ASP A 250 3.87 8.44 -5.62
N PHE A 251 3.52 9.72 -5.74
CA PHE A 251 2.13 10.16 -5.60
C PHE A 251 1.23 9.76 -6.79
N ARG A 252 1.82 9.26 -7.88
CA ARG A 252 1.13 8.85 -9.09
C ARG A 252 0.90 7.34 -9.10
N SER A 253 -0.13 6.90 -9.82
CA SER A 253 -0.31 5.49 -10.19
C SER A 253 0.05 5.30 -11.66
N GLY A 254 1.24 5.78 -12.05
CA GLY A 254 1.74 5.79 -13.44
C GLY A 254 2.58 7.04 -13.73
N PRO A 255 3.77 6.90 -14.34
CA PRO A 255 4.71 8.01 -14.48
C PRO A 255 4.30 9.01 -15.58
N SER A 256 3.54 8.58 -16.59
CA SER A 256 3.14 9.45 -17.70
C SER A 256 2.02 10.41 -17.27
N ILE A 257 2.02 11.60 -17.85
CA ILE A 257 0.90 12.54 -17.68
C ILE A 257 -0.39 12.01 -18.32
N THR A 258 -0.26 11.16 -19.36
CA THR A 258 -1.38 10.55 -20.09
C THR A 258 -1.93 9.30 -19.42
N ASP A 259 -1.23 8.73 -18.43
CA ASP A 259 -1.77 7.63 -17.66
C ASP A 259 -3.03 8.10 -16.96
N TRP A 260 -4.14 7.40 -17.20
CA TRP A 260 -5.42 7.71 -16.58
C TRP A 260 -5.29 7.61 -15.06
N ASP A 261 -5.29 8.77 -14.41
CA ASP A 261 -5.14 8.89 -12.96
C ASP A 261 -5.75 10.24 -12.54
N PRO A 262 -7.09 10.31 -12.39
CA PRO A 262 -7.77 11.51 -11.91
C PRO A 262 -7.26 12.00 -10.55
N SER A 263 -6.86 11.08 -9.67
CA SER A 263 -6.29 11.40 -8.36
C SER A 263 -4.98 12.18 -8.48
N LYS A 264 -4.09 11.80 -9.41
CA LYS A 264 -2.87 12.58 -9.74
C LYS A 264 -3.22 13.99 -10.20
N TRP A 265 -4.21 14.16 -11.07
CA TRP A 265 -4.58 15.48 -11.57
C TRP A 265 -5.19 16.37 -10.48
N ILE A 266 -6.01 15.81 -9.58
CA ILE A 266 -6.55 16.53 -8.42
C ILE A 266 -5.42 16.94 -7.48
N ILE A 267 -4.46 16.05 -7.19
CA ILE A 267 -3.30 16.35 -6.35
C ILE A 267 -2.46 17.49 -6.95
N LEU A 268 -2.21 17.47 -8.27
CA LEU A 268 -1.48 18.53 -8.96
C LEU A 268 -2.24 19.87 -8.94
N LEU A 269 -3.57 19.86 -9.02
CA LEU A 269 -4.37 21.06 -8.88
C LEU A 269 -4.27 21.64 -7.45
N LEU A 270 -4.32 20.79 -6.43
CA LEU A 270 -4.16 21.20 -5.04
C LEU A 270 -2.74 21.73 -4.75
N GLU A 271 -1.72 21.16 -5.39
CA GLU A 271 -0.34 21.66 -5.33
C GLU A 271 -0.24 23.07 -5.90
N LYS A 272 -0.85 23.34 -7.06
CA LYS A 272 -0.89 24.70 -7.65
C LYS A 272 -1.54 25.73 -6.71
N CYS A 273 -2.51 25.29 -5.91
CA CYS A 273 -3.16 26.11 -4.89
C CYS A 273 -2.38 26.16 -3.55
N SER A 274 -1.19 25.58 -3.48
CA SER A 274 -0.38 25.47 -2.25
C SER A 274 -1.09 24.75 -1.08
N LEU A 275 -2.10 23.94 -1.39
CA LEU A 275 -2.82 23.11 -0.42
C LEU A 275 -2.17 21.73 -0.23
N VAL A 276 -1.34 21.33 -1.20
CA VAL A 276 -0.50 20.15 -1.15
C VAL A 276 0.95 20.56 -1.45
N THR A 277 1.91 19.96 -0.75
CA THR A 277 3.34 20.23 -0.93
C THR A 277 4.16 18.94 -0.87
N SER A 278 5.43 19.02 -1.26
CA SER A 278 6.40 17.93 -1.11
C SER A 278 5.97 16.65 -1.84
N LEU A 279 5.49 16.78 -3.08
CA LEU A 279 5.17 15.63 -3.93
C LEU A 279 6.41 14.77 -4.15
N ARG A 280 6.33 13.49 -3.78
CA ARG A 280 7.38 12.50 -4.01
C ARG A 280 7.18 11.82 -5.34
N ARG A 281 8.27 11.63 -6.10
CA ARG A 281 8.27 10.98 -7.41
C ARG A 281 9.43 9.99 -7.47
N ALA A 282 9.20 8.86 -8.12
CA ALA A 282 10.26 7.93 -8.49
C ALA A 282 11.26 8.64 -9.41
N GLY A 283 12.55 8.38 -9.22
CA GLY A 283 13.60 8.92 -10.05
C GLY A 283 13.48 8.42 -11.49
N GLU A 284 13.67 9.30 -12.46
CA GLU A 284 13.62 8.94 -13.89
C GLU A 284 14.62 7.84 -14.25
N LYS A 285 15.78 7.84 -13.60
CA LYS A 285 16.80 6.79 -13.76
C LYS A 285 16.27 5.43 -13.27
N ASP A 286 15.68 5.39 -12.07
CA ASP A 286 15.15 4.17 -11.47
C ASP A 286 14.01 3.58 -12.32
N LEU A 287 13.14 4.44 -12.84
CA LEU A 287 12.06 4.05 -13.75
C LEU A 287 12.58 3.42 -15.04
N ARG A 288 13.52 4.08 -15.72
CA ARG A 288 14.09 3.57 -16.98
C ARG A 288 14.83 2.26 -16.77
N GLU A 289 15.54 2.13 -15.67
CA GLU A 289 16.29 0.91 -15.35
C GLU A 289 15.35 -0.25 -15.00
N ALA A 290 14.27 0.00 -14.26
CA ALA A 290 13.24 -1.01 -13.99
C ALA A 290 12.60 -1.52 -15.29
N ILE A 291 12.19 -0.61 -16.18
CA ILE A 291 11.63 -0.97 -17.49
C ILE A 291 12.65 -1.75 -18.33
N ARG A 292 13.89 -1.25 -18.42
CA ARG A 292 14.95 -1.90 -19.19
C ARG A 292 15.23 -3.30 -18.66
N TYR A 293 15.26 -3.48 -17.35
CA TYR A 293 15.44 -4.78 -16.73
C TYR A 293 14.30 -5.73 -17.12
N MET A 294 13.04 -5.30 -17.02
CA MET A 294 11.89 -6.13 -17.39
C MET A 294 11.92 -6.51 -18.87
N GLN A 295 12.27 -5.58 -19.76
CA GLN A 295 12.44 -5.84 -21.20
C GLN A 295 13.58 -6.83 -21.48
N MET A 296 14.73 -6.65 -20.81
CA MET A 296 15.86 -7.58 -20.93
C MET A 296 15.49 -8.97 -20.42
N LYS A 297 14.78 -9.05 -19.30
CA LYS A 297 14.29 -10.32 -18.75
C LYS A 297 13.35 -11.01 -19.71
N GLU A 298 12.37 -10.31 -20.28
CA GLU A 298 11.45 -10.89 -21.26
C GLU A 298 12.20 -11.40 -22.51
N ALA A 299 13.23 -10.68 -22.95
CA ALA A 299 14.10 -11.11 -24.05
C ALA A 299 15.02 -12.29 -23.70
N LEU A 300 15.50 -12.38 -22.45
CA LEU A 300 16.36 -13.45 -21.93
C LEU A 300 15.58 -14.70 -21.47
N ASP A 301 14.33 -14.56 -21.05
CA ASP A 301 13.44 -15.71 -20.87
C ASP A 301 13.15 -16.36 -22.25
N PHE A 302 13.22 -15.59 -23.34
CA PHE A 302 13.29 -16.10 -24.71
C PHE A 302 14.66 -16.73 -25.09
N VAL A 303 15.75 -16.34 -24.41
CA VAL A 303 17.13 -16.81 -24.66
C VAL A 303 17.79 -17.19 -23.33
N LYS A 304 17.44 -18.38 -22.82
CA LYS A 304 17.88 -18.99 -21.53
C LYS A 304 19.04 -18.27 -20.80
N ALA A 305 18.66 -17.60 -19.72
CA ALA A 305 19.34 -17.44 -18.43
C ALA A 305 20.87 -17.55 -18.40
N GLU A 306 21.55 -16.40 -18.49
CA GLU A 306 22.85 -16.23 -17.84
C GLU A 306 22.64 -15.71 -16.41
N THR A 307 23.26 -16.43 -15.49
CA THR A 307 23.28 -16.24 -14.04
C THR A 307 23.68 -14.83 -13.61
N ASP A 308 22.97 -14.32 -12.61
CA ASP A 308 23.22 -13.08 -11.87
C ASP A 308 24.53 -13.20 -11.06
N ASN A 309 25.67 -13.33 -11.75
CA ASN A 309 27.01 -13.32 -11.18
C ASN A 309 27.63 -11.95 -11.44
N ASN A 310 27.44 -11.01 -10.52
CA ASN A 310 28.41 -9.95 -10.31
C ASN A 310 28.38 -9.51 -8.85
N GLU A 311 28.89 -10.40 -7.99
CA GLU A 311 29.36 -10.10 -6.64
C GLU A 311 30.84 -9.64 -6.62
N ALA A 312 31.35 -9.08 -7.72
CA ALA A 312 32.68 -8.51 -7.74
C ALA A 312 32.69 -7.21 -6.91
N TRP A 313 33.35 -7.24 -5.75
CA TRP A 313 33.69 -6.07 -4.94
C TRP A 313 35.19 -5.86 -5.03
N ASP A 314 35.59 -4.69 -5.52
CA ASP A 314 36.97 -4.26 -5.71
C ASP A 314 37.43 -3.20 -4.69
N GLY A 315 36.53 -2.81 -3.77
CA GLY A 315 36.81 -1.83 -2.72
C GLY A 315 37.43 -2.42 -1.46
N GLU A 316 37.51 -1.61 -0.40
CA GLU A 316 38.13 -1.99 0.87
C GLU A 316 37.39 -3.12 1.60
N VAL A 317 38.13 -3.86 2.42
CA VAL A 317 37.62 -4.88 3.34
C VAL A 317 37.84 -4.38 4.77
N TRP A 318 36.79 -4.34 5.58
CA TRP A 318 36.83 -3.85 6.96
C TRP A 318 36.49 -4.95 7.94
N ASP A 319 37.19 -4.95 9.08
CA ASP A 319 36.91 -5.78 10.25
C ASP A 319 36.08 -5.01 11.29
N PHE A 320 35.82 -5.63 12.44
CA PHE A 320 35.07 -5.00 13.54
C PHE A 320 35.75 -3.75 14.12
N GLU A 321 37.08 -3.71 14.17
CA GLU A 321 37.82 -2.57 14.72
C GLU A 321 37.69 -1.37 13.80
N ARG A 322 37.91 -1.56 12.49
CA ARG A 322 37.80 -0.48 11.51
C ARG A 322 36.41 0.11 11.41
N VAL A 323 35.37 -0.73 11.46
CA VAL A 323 33.97 -0.25 11.52
C VAL A 323 33.73 0.59 12.77
N ARG A 324 34.28 0.18 13.92
CA ARG A 324 34.14 0.91 15.18
C ARG A 324 34.85 2.27 15.14
N GLU A 325 36.09 2.30 14.63
CA GLU A 325 36.85 3.55 14.44
C GLU A 325 36.09 4.52 13.55
N PHE A 326 35.61 4.08 12.38
CA PHE A 326 34.88 4.93 11.46
C PHE A 326 33.58 5.48 12.06
N SER A 327 32.87 4.67 12.85
CA SER A 327 31.68 5.11 13.59
C SER A 327 32.01 6.18 14.65
N GLN A 328 33.18 6.10 15.29
CA GLN A 328 33.64 7.09 16.26
C GLN A 328 34.14 8.38 15.59
N GLU A 329 34.82 8.28 14.45
CA GLU A 329 35.25 9.43 13.64
C GLU A 329 34.05 10.25 13.13
N LYS A 330 32.94 9.57 12.82
CA LYS A 330 31.70 10.20 12.33
C LYS A 330 30.49 9.81 13.19
N PRO A 331 30.29 10.42 14.37
CA PRO A 331 29.22 10.02 15.30
C PRO A 331 27.79 10.18 14.74
N SER A 332 27.63 11.01 13.72
CA SER A 332 26.35 11.26 13.04
C SER A 332 26.03 10.26 11.92
N CYS A 333 26.96 9.36 11.58
CA CYS A 333 26.75 8.39 10.52
C CYS A 333 25.81 7.26 10.93
N CYS A 334 25.09 6.71 9.95
CA CYS A 334 24.20 5.58 10.10
C CYS A 334 24.76 4.39 9.33
N LEU A 335 25.69 3.65 9.97
CA LEU A 335 26.31 2.46 9.39
C LEU A 335 25.48 1.21 9.68
N ILE A 336 25.22 0.40 8.66
CA ILE A 336 24.45 -0.83 8.81
C ILE A 336 25.21 -1.96 8.11
N LEU A 337 25.25 -3.15 8.73
CA LEU A 337 25.80 -4.35 8.10
C LEU A 337 24.68 -5.13 7.41
N ILE A 338 24.75 -5.25 6.08
CA ILE A 338 23.76 -5.97 5.26
C ILE A 338 24.52 -6.80 4.24
N ASP A 339 24.17 -8.09 4.13
CA ASP A 339 24.71 -9.04 3.14
C ASP A 339 26.24 -9.12 3.12
N GLY A 340 26.88 -8.97 4.28
CA GLY A 340 28.35 -8.99 4.40
C GLY A 340 29.04 -7.70 3.92
N PHE A 341 28.31 -6.58 3.82
CA PHE A 341 28.86 -5.28 3.49
C PHE A 341 28.53 -4.22 4.56
N VAL A 342 29.44 -3.27 4.73
CA VAL A 342 29.23 -2.05 5.48
C VAL A 342 28.53 -1.04 4.57
N VAL A 343 27.35 -0.59 4.97
CA VAL A 343 26.49 0.34 4.22
C VAL A 343 26.37 1.65 4.97
N ASP A 344 26.71 2.78 4.33
CA ASP A 344 26.49 4.12 4.89
C ASP A 344 25.13 4.66 4.42
N ALA A 345 24.12 4.54 5.28
CA ALA A 345 22.77 5.00 5.00
C ALA A 345 22.52 6.46 5.41
N SER A 346 23.55 7.22 5.80
CA SER A 346 23.40 8.56 6.39
C SER A 346 22.69 9.54 5.47
N SER A 347 23.06 9.57 4.19
CA SER A 347 22.44 10.42 3.17
C SER A 347 21.02 9.96 2.80
N TYR A 348 20.69 8.70 3.05
CA TYR A 348 19.42 8.08 2.67
C TYR A 348 18.36 8.11 3.78
N LEU A 349 18.71 8.54 5.00
CA LEU A 349 17.79 8.57 6.14
C LEU A 349 16.47 9.30 5.85
N GLY A 350 16.52 10.43 5.12
CA GLY A 350 15.34 11.24 4.80
C GLY A 350 14.49 10.69 3.65
N GLU A 351 15.07 9.81 2.83
CA GLU A 351 14.44 9.22 1.65
C GLU A 351 13.93 7.80 1.92
N HIS A 352 14.45 7.13 2.94
CA HIS A 352 14.10 5.74 3.25
C HIS A 352 12.58 5.57 3.47
N PRO A 353 11.91 4.71 2.67
CA PRO A 353 10.46 4.54 2.75
C PRO A 353 9.95 4.06 4.11
N GLY A 354 10.74 3.27 4.83
CA GLY A 354 10.42 2.80 6.19
C GLY A 354 10.76 3.81 7.30
N GLY A 355 11.19 5.03 6.95
CA GLY A 355 11.56 6.09 7.88
C GLY A 355 12.98 5.96 8.44
N ALA A 356 13.52 7.08 8.93
CA ALA A 356 14.86 7.17 9.49
C ALA A 356 15.02 6.39 10.81
N THR A 357 13.96 6.27 11.60
CA THR A 357 13.97 5.59 12.90
C THR A 357 14.34 4.11 12.77
N VAL A 358 13.82 3.43 11.74
CA VAL A 358 14.12 2.03 11.47
C VAL A 358 15.60 1.85 11.13
N LEU A 359 16.15 2.69 10.24
CA LEU A 359 17.58 2.64 9.90
C LEU A 359 18.45 2.91 11.14
N ARG A 360 18.11 3.91 11.94
CA ARG A 360 18.83 4.23 13.19
C ARG A 360 18.76 3.12 14.23
N HIS A 361 17.71 2.31 14.22
CA HIS A 361 17.58 1.15 15.12
C HIS A 361 18.58 0.04 14.78
N PHE A 362 18.87 -0.15 13.48
CA PHE A 362 19.86 -1.13 13.00
C PHE A 362 21.26 -0.52 12.82
N SER A 363 21.42 0.78 13.06
CA SER A 363 22.71 1.45 12.97
C SER A 363 23.67 0.89 14.02
N ILE A 364 24.86 0.55 13.57
CA ILE A 364 25.97 0.17 14.43
C ILE A 364 26.30 1.36 15.34
N ARG A 365 26.41 1.09 16.64
CA ARG A 365 26.99 1.98 17.65
C ARG A 365 28.16 1.25 18.29
N ALA A 366 28.98 1.96 19.07
CA ALA A 366 30.20 1.43 19.68
C ALA A 366 30.06 0.14 20.51
N GLN A 367 28.83 -0.31 20.83
CA GLN A 367 28.52 -1.57 21.52
C GLN A 367 27.51 -2.41 20.70
N GLY A 368 27.72 -3.72 20.61
CA GLY A 368 26.73 -4.69 20.08
C GLY A 368 26.78 -5.00 18.58
N ILE A 369 27.90 -4.74 17.89
CA ILE A 369 28.03 -4.87 16.42
C ILE A 369 27.59 -6.27 15.90
N GLN A 370 27.98 -7.33 16.60
CA GLN A 370 27.76 -8.71 16.15
C GLN A 370 26.30 -9.19 16.29
N GLU A 371 25.58 -8.73 17.32
CA GLU A 371 24.14 -8.99 17.45
C GLU A 371 23.30 -8.15 16.48
N LEU A 372 23.75 -6.92 16.19
CA LEU A 372 23.04 -5.99 15.29
C LEU A 372 23.16 -6.41 13.83
N TRP A 373 24.28 -7.01 13.41
CA TRP A 373 24.46 -7.51 12.05
C TRP A 373 23.41 -8.56 11.66
N ASN A 374 23.30 -9.65 12.45
CA ASN A 374 22.33 -10.72 12.18
C ASN A 374 20.90 -10.18 12.14
N LYS A 375 20.58 -9.20 13.00
CA LYS A 375 19.26 -8.55 13.04
C LYS A 375 19.01 -7.68 11.81
N ALA A 376 19.98 -6.91 11.33
CA ALA A 376 19.84 -6.05 10.16
C ALA A 376 19.74 -6.86 8.85
N HIS A 377 20.60 -7.86 8.67
CA HIS A 377 20.53 -8.77 7.52
C HIS A 377 19.20 -9.55 7.49
N TRP A 378 18.77 -10.11 8.64
CA TRP A 378 17.45 -10.75 8.78
C TRP A 378 16.32 -9.76 8.47
N ALA A 379 16.38 -8.54 9.02
CA ALA A 379 15.35 -7.53 8.80
C ALA A 379 15.25 -7.11 7.33
N PHE A 380 16.37 -7.12 6.60
CA PHE A 380 16.44 -6.74 5.20
C PHE A 380 15.98 -7.83 4.23
N ASN A 381 16.18 -9.10 4.56
CA ASN A 381 15.92 -10.26 3.69
C ASN A 381 14.68 -11.09 4.09
N GLY A 382 13.58 -10.42 4.44
CA GLY A 382 12.26 -11.04 4.63
C GLY A 382 11.85 -11.27 6.10
N GLY A 383 12.77 -11.06 7.05
CA GLY A 383 12.46 -11.13 8.48
C GLY A 383 11.53 -10.00 8.92
N MET A 384 11.92 -8.76 8.60
CA MET A 384 11.07 -7.59 8.80
C MET A 384 10.49 -7.10 7.47
N ASN A 385 11.30 -7.08 6.41
CA ASN A 385 11.00 -6.53 5.09
C ASN A 385 11.58 -7.48 4.04
N ASN A 386 10.84 -7.87 3.01
CA ASN A 386 11.46 -8.51 1.85
C ASN A 386 11.76 -7.41 0.82
N HIS A 387 12.95 -6.79 0.90
CA HIS A 387 13.27 -5.63 0.06
C HIS A 387 13.29 -5.98 -1.43
N SER A 388 12.74 -5.07 -2.24
CA SER A 388 12.71 -5.17 -3.70
C SER A 388 14.11 -5.16 -4.32
N ARG A 389 14.25 -5.57 -5.58
CA ARG A 389 15.51 -5.45 -6.34
C ARG A 389 15.99 -4.01 -6.39
N SER A 390 15.09 -3.03 -6.54
CA SER A 390 15.45 -1.61 -6.51
C SER A 390 16.04 -1.21 -5.16
N ALA A 391 15.48 -1.68 -4.04
CA ALA A 391 16.02 -1.44 -2.71
C ALA A 391 17.35 -2.18 -2.47
N LYS A 392 17.49 -3.43 -2.93
CA LYS A 392 18.76 -4.19 -2.89
C LYS A 392 19.86 -3.48 -3.68
N ARG A 393 19.51 -2.91 -4.83
CA ARG A 393 20.45 -2.12 -5.64
C ARG A 393 20.81 -0.79 -4.98
N ARG A 394 19.84 -0.06 -4.43
CA ARG A 394 20.11 1.15 -3.66
C ARG A 394 21.04 0.86 -2.46
N MET A 395 20.86 -0.28 -1.80
CA MET A 395 21.79 -0.75 -0.76
C MET A 395 23.19 -0.97 -1.35
N ARG A 396 23.31 -1.60 -2.53
CA ARG A 396 24.60 -1.80 -3.21
C ARG A 396 25.35 -0.51 -3.52
N ASP A 397 24.63 0.56 -3.89
CA ASP A 397 25.20 1.88 -4.19
C ASP A 397 25.70 2.60 -2.93
N LEU A 398 25.21 2.21 -1.75
CA LEU A 398 25.58 2.79 -0.45
C LEU A 398 26.65 1.96 0.29
N ARG A 399 27.16 0.88 -0.33
CA ARG A 399 28.25 0.08 0.23
C ARG A 399 29.54 0.87 0.21
N ILE A 400 30.27 0.83 1.32
CA ILE A 400 31.58 1.49 1.45
C ILE A 400 32.73 0.49 1.66
N ALA A 401 32.43 -0.69 2.19
CA ALA A 401 33.40 -1.76 2.42
C ALA A 401 32.73 -3.13 2.45
N LYS A 402 33.48 -4.18 2.11
CA LYS A 402 33.11 -5.57 2.42
C LYS A 402 33.48 -5.87 3.87
N PHE A 403 32.61 -6.56 4.58
CA PHE A 403 32.82 -6.90 5.98
C PHE A 403 33.45 -8.28 6.11
N ASP A 404 34.60 -8.37 6.79
CA ASP A 404 35.20 -9.65 7.15
C ASP A 404 34.74 -10.08 8.56
N THR A 405 34.26 -11.31 8.65
CA THR A 405 33.75 -11.89 9.90
C THR A 405 34.78 -12.76 10.61
N ASN A 406 35.94 -12.97 10.00
CA ASN A 406 36.97 -13.90 10.47
C ASN A 406 38.08 -13.24 11.30
N THR A 407 37.95 -11.93 11.55
CA THR A 407 38.80 -11.13 12.45
C THR A 407 37.91 -10.39 13.44
#